data_AF-A0A1X0S6G6-F1
#
_entry.id   AF-A0A1X0S6G6-F1
#
_cell.length_a   1.000
_cell.length_b   1.000
_cell.length_c   1.000
_cell.angle_alpha   90.00
_cell.angle_beta   90.00
_cell.angle_gamma   90.00
#
_symmetry.space_group_name_H-M   'P 1'
#
loop_
_entity.id
_entity.type
_entity.pdbx_description
1 polymer ?
#
loop_
_entity_poly.entity_id
_entity_poly.type
_entity_poly.pdbx_seq_one_letter_code
_entity_poly.pdbx_strand_id
1 'polypeptide(L)' 'PYSPFLNLIELFWSKLKANVKRDYLSSTDNLSFRITKSAKQVTLEDCRGWIKHSVSFFGRCLALELTL' A
#
# COMPACT_ATOMS: atom_id res chain seq x y z
N PRO A 1 6.41 -0.54 -18.89
CA PRO A 1 4.98 -0.66 -18.51
C PRO A 1 4.82 -0.33 -17.02
N TYR A 2 3.70 0.27 -16.61
CA TYR A 2 3.42 0.58 -15.20
C TYR A 2 3.23 -0.72 -14.41
N SER A 3 4.06 -0.95 -13.37
CA SER A 3 4.08 -2.20 -12.59
C SER A 3 3.88 -1.91 -11.08
N PRO A 4 2.66 -1.54 -10.66
CA PRO A 4 2.40 -1.04 -9.30
C PRO A 4 2.68 -2.09 -8.21
N PHE A 5 2.55 -3.38 -8.53
CA PHE A 5 2.87 -4.49 -7.62
C PHE A 5 4.37 -4.59 -7.27
N LEU A 6 5.26 -3.94 -8.04
CA LEU A 6 6.68 -3.80 -7.72
C LEU A 6 7.00 -2.53 -6.93
N ASN A 7 6.04 -1.63 -6.78
CA ASN A 7 6.24 -0.35 -6.11
C ASN A 7 5.66 -0.38 -4.70
N LEU A 8 6.53 -0.46 -3.70
CA LEU A 8 6.12 -0.60 -2.29
C LEU A 8 5.24 0.55 -1.80
N ILE A 9 5.39 1.76 -2.34
CA ILE A 9 4.55 2.91 -1.96
C ILE A 9 3.08 2.71 -2.36
N GLU A 10 2.81 1.96 -3.45
CA GLU A 10 1.45 1.65 -3.88
C GLU A 10 0.77 0.71 -2.88
N LEU A 11 1.52 -0.27 -2.35
CA LEU A 11 1.05 -1.19 -1.32
C LEU A 11 0.80 -0.47 0.02
N PHE A 12 1.68 0.47 0.38
CA PHE A 12 1.48 1.36 1.53
C PHE A 12 0.18 2.17 1.40
N TRP A 13 -0.02 2.84 0.25
CA TRP A 13 -1.24 3.61 0.00
C TRP A 13 -2.48 2.73 -0.06
N SER A 14 -2.38 1.50 -0.54
CA SER A 14 -3.48 0.52 -0.52
C SER A 14 -3.94 0.24 0.92
N LYS A 15 -3.01 -0.06 1.84
CA LYS A 15 -3.33 -0.28 3.26
C LYS A 15 -3.90 0.98 3.92
N LEU A 16 -3.31 2.13 3.65
CA LEU A 16 -3.80 3.42 4.17
C LEU A 16 -5.24 3.71 3.75
N LYS A 17 -5.56 3.51 2.48
CA LYS A 17 -6.92 3.70 1.95
C LYS A 17 -7.93 2.74 2.59
N ALA A 18 -7.53 1.53 2.95
CA ALA A 18 -8.40 0.59 3.67
C ALA A 18 -8.71 1.05 5.11
N ASN A 19 -7.77 1.75 5.74
CA ASN A 19 -7.86 2.20 7.14
C ASN A 19 -8.47 3.61 7.30
N VAL A 20 -8.41 4.45 6.26
CA VAL A 20 -9.10 5.74 6.25
C VAL A 20 -10.60 5.50 6.01
N LYS A 21 -11.40 5.67 7.08
CA LYS A 21 -12.85 5.56 7.01
C LYS A 21 -13.45 6.50 5.95
N ARG A 22 -14.44 6.00 5.20
CA ARG A 22 -15.18 6.76 4.17
C ARG A 22 -16.25 7.71 4.73
N ASP A 23 -16.40 7.77 6.06
CA ASP A 23 -17.33 8.67 6.73
C ASP A 23 -16.98 10.14 6.50
N TYR A 24 -17.97 11.02 6.63
CA TYR A 24 -17.79 12.47 6.53
C TYR A 24 -16.69 12.96 7.48
N LEU A 25 -15.91 13.93 7.00
CA LEU A 25 -14.93 14.63 7.82
C LEU A 25 -15.64 15.63 8.73
N SER A 26 -15.07 15.89 9.90
CA SER A 26 -15.55 16.94 10.80
C SER A 26 -14.45 17.98 11.01
N SER A 27 -14.79 19.11 11.63
CA SER A 27 -13.83 20.17 11.96
C SER A 27 -12.67 19.68 12.84
N THR A 28 -12.88 18.63 13.64
CA THR A 28 -11.88 18.04 14.54
C THR A 28 -11.25 16.76 13.99
N ASP A 29 -11.83 16.15 12.96
CA ASP A 29 -11.38 14.90 12.34
C ASP A 29 -11.26 15.08 10.82
N ASN A 30 -10.14 15.69 10.43
CA ASN A 30 -9.81 15.99 9.04
C ASN A 30 -9.01 14.84 8.38
N LEU A 31 -8.95 14.88 7.06
CA LEU A 31 -8.31 13.84 6.25
C LEU A 31 -6.84 13.62 6.62
N SER A 32 -6.07 14.70 6.82
CA SER A 32 -4.66 14.62 7.18
C SER A 32 -4.44 13.92 8.53
N PHE A 33 -5.32 14.17 9.50
CA PHE A 33 -5.30 13.46 10.78
C PHE A 33 -5.57 11.96 10.61
N ARG A 34 -6.58 11.58 9.82
CA ARG A 34 -6.88 10.16 9.53
C ARG A 34 -5.73 9.45 8.80
N ILE A 35 -5.13 10.10 7.80
CA ILE A 35 -3.95 9.60 7.07
C ILE A 35 -2.80 9.38 8.05
N THR A 36 -2.48 10.38 8.87
CA THR A 36 -1.38 10.28 9.85
C THR A 36 -1.63 9.17 10.85
N LYS A 37 -2.86 9.05 11.37
CA LYS A 37 -3.25 8.00 12.31
C LYS A 37 -3.11 6.62 11.68
N SER A 38 -3.56 6.44 10.44
CA SER A 38 -3.43 5.18 9.72
C SER A 38 -1.97 4.85 9.38
N ALA A 39 -1.16 5.84 9.01
CA ALA A 39 0.26 5.63 8.71
C ALA A 39 1.01 5.13 9.95
N LYS A 40 0.68 5.64 11.14
CA LYS A 40 1.24 5.16 12.42
C LYS A 40 0.84 3.73 12.79
N GLN A 41 -0.16 3.14 12.14
CA GLN A 41 -0.56 1.74 12.34
C GLN A 41 0.19 0.77 11.42
N VAL A 42 1.03 1.27 10.50
CA VAL A 42 1.86 0.42 9.67
C VAL A 42 2.94 -0.23 10.54
N THR A 43 2.99 -1.55 10.49
CA THR A 43 3.94 -2.35 11.26
C THR A 43 5.15 -2.74 10.41
N LEU A 44 6.21 -3.21 11.07
CA LEU A 44 7.34 -3.82 10.35
C LEU A 44 6.95 -5.09 9.60
N GLU A 45 5.95 -5.83 10.09
CA GLU A 45 5.43 -7.02 9.43
C GLU A 45 4.75 -6.67 8.11
N ASP A 46 4.00 -5.56 8.07
CA ASP A 46 3.42 -5.05 6.82
C ASP A 46 4.50 -4.76 5.78
N CYS A 47 5.55 -4.02 6.17
CA CYS A 47 6.66 -3.70 5.28
C CYS A 47 7.34 -4.96 4.75
N ARG A 48 7.59 -5.95 5.61
CA ARG A 48 8.15 -7.25 5.21
C ARG A 48 7.22 -8.00 4.26
N GLY A 49 5.92 -7.97 4.52
CA GLY A 49 4.89 -8.55 3.66
C GLY A 49 4.88 -7.91 2.27
N TRP A 50 4.97 -6.58 2.17
CA TRP A 50 5.03 -5.86 0.90
C TRP A 50 6.30 -6.18 0.11
N ILE A 51 7.46 -6.23 0.77
CA ILE A 51 8.72 -6.64 0.12
C ILE A 51 8.59 -8.06 -0.43
N LYS A 52 8.12 -9.00 0.40
CA LYS A 52 7.93 -10.39 -0.02
C LYS A 52 6.95 -10.50 -1.19
N HIS A 53 5.85 -9.74 -1.14
CA HIS A 53 4.88 -9.66 -2.22
C HIS A 53 5.55 -9.19 -3.52
N SER A 54 6.22 -8.03 -3.53
CA SER A 54 6.88 -7.52 -4.74
C SER A 54 7.95 -8.48 -5.28
N VAL A 55 8.78 -9.07 -4.41
CA VAL A 55 9.80 -10.05 -4.80
C VAL A 55 9.19 -11.28 -5.48
N SER A 56 7.99 -11.71 -5.07
CA SER A 56 7.32 -12.87 -5.69
C SER A 56 6.99 -12.68 -7.17
N PHE A 57 6.92 -11.43 -7.66
CA PHE A 57 6.70 -11.13 -9.07
C PHE A 57 7.99 -11.04 -9.89
N PHE A 58 9.18 -10.94 -9.26
CA PHE A 58 10.43 -10.71 -9.99
C PHE A 58 10.70 -11.81 -11.02
N GLY A 59 10.52 -13.08 -10.64
CA GLY A 59 10.72 -14.21 -11.54
C GLY A 59 9.79 -14.15 -12.77
N ARG A 60 8.52 -13.80 -12.55
CA ARG A 60 7.50 -13.66 -13.61
C ARG A 60 7.82 -12.49 -14.54
N CYS A 61 8.30 -11.37 -13.99
CA CYS A 61 8.76 -10.22 -14.77
C CYS A 61 9.99 -10.56 -15.62
N LEU A 62 10.96 -11.28 -15.07
CA LEU A 62 12.16 -11.71 -15.79
C LEU A 62 11.83 -12.73 -16.88
N ALA A 63 10.79 -13.55 -16.67
CA ALA A 63 10.24 -14.46 -17.68
C ALA A 63 9.37 -13.75 -18.73
N LEU A 64 9.18 -12.43 -18.63
CA LEU A 64 8.35 -11.62 -19.52
C LEU A 64 6.92 -12.17 -19.68
N GLU A 65 6.34 -12.69 -18.59
CA GLU A 65 4.94 -13.13 -18.60
C GLU A 65 4.04 -11.96 -19.02
N LEU A 66 3.22 -12.18 -20.05
CA LEU A 66 2.35 -11.16 -20.63
C LEU A 66 1.20 -10.72 -19.70
N THR A 67 0.87 -11.53 -18.70
CA THR A 67 -0.14 -11.23 -17.68
C THR A 67 0.48 -11.28 -16.29
N LEU A 68 0.79 -10.11 -15.75
CA LEU A 68 1.30 -9.92 -14.39
C LEU A 68 0.23 -9.32 -13.47
#